data_AF-A0A0A9D5Y5-F1
#
_entry.id   AF-A0A0A9D5Y5-F1
#
_cell.length_a   1.000
_cell.length_b   1.000
_cell.length_c   1.000
_cell.angle_alpha   90.00
_cell.angle_beta   90.00
_cell.angle_gamma   90.00
#
_symmetry.space_group_name_H-M   'P 1'
#
loop_
_entity.id
_entity.type
_entity.pdbx_description
1 polymer ?
#
loop_
_entity_poly.entity_id
_entity_poly.type
_entity_poly.pdbx_seq_one_letter_code
_entity_poly.pdbx_strand_id
1 'polypeptide(L)'
;MMALKDDELMGDENDEEKLEIAEINSEILKENAEMINEYFSIHIDKDGNLTRLPVVLDQYTPDMDRLPEFVLTMGNDVTWDDEKDCFRTAAAAIGNFYALHPPILPNPSGSGIQLYKKNKDCMATGDPVDNADEDEIDQELLAEAETAWSQREWTIQHVLFPSMRLFLKPPKSMATDGTFVQVASLEKLYKIFERC
;
A
#
# COMPACT_ATOMS: atom_id res chain seq x y z
N MET A 1 -7.04 -10.14 13.17
CA MET A 1 -6.06 -9.60 14.16
C MET A 1 -4.87 -8.87 13.55
N MET A 2 -4.29 -9.26 12.40
CA MET A 2 -3.13 -8.52 11.83
C MET A 2 -3.39 -7.02 11.66
N ALA A 3 -4.50 -6.61 11.06
CA ALA A 3 -4.86 -5.19 10.92
C ALA A 3 -5.22 -4.46 12.23
N LEU A 4 -5.57 -5.19 13.28
CA LEU A 4 -5.96 -4.61 14.58
C LEU A 4 -4.79 -4.54 15.56
N LYS A 5 -3.60 -4.97 15.14
CA LYS A 5 -2.39 -5.04 15.96
C LYS A 5 -1.45 -3.85 15.79
N ASP A 6 -1.65 -3.00 14.79
CA ASP A 6 -0.70 -1.92 14.45
C ASP A 6 -0.68 -0.73 15.42
N ASP A 7 -1.56 -0.71 16.43
CA ASP A 7 -1.51 0.25 17.55
C ASP A 7 -0.84 -0.39 18.79
N GLU A 8 0.49 -0.63 18.71
CA GLU A 8 1.31 -1.14 19.84
C GLU A 8 1.43 -0.14 21.02
N LEU A 9 0.85 1.06 20.91
CA LEU A 9 0.81 2.08 21.96
C LEU A 9 -0.36 1.92 22.95
N MET A 10 -1.28 0.99 22.70
CA MET A 10 -2.46 0.74 23.53
C MET A 10 -2.38 -0.68 24.10
N GLY A 11 -2.05 -0.81 25.39
CA GLY A 11 -1.67 -2.07 26.03
C GLY A 11 -2.72 -3.20 26.03
N ASP A 12 -2.33 -4.35 26.62
CA ASP A 12 -3.00 -5.67 26.65
C ASP A 12 -4.50 -5.70 27.03
N GLU A 13 -5.12 -4.59 27.46
CA GLU A 13 -6.53 -4.52 27.82
C GLU A 13 -7.51 -4.53 26.61
N ASN A 14 -7.00 -4.47 25.37
CA ASN A 14 -7.81 -4.31 24.15
C ASN A 14 -7.88 -5.59 23.26
N ASP A 15 -7.27 -6.70 23.66
CA ASP A 15 -7.21 -7.89 22.80
C ASP A 15 -8.56 -8.62 22.67
N GLU A 16 -9.40 -8.59 23.71
CA GLU A 16 -10.75 -9.16 23.67
C GLU A 16 -11.66 -8.36 22.74
N GLU A 17 -11.64 -7.03 22.81
CA GLU A 17 -12.39 -6.15 21.90
C GLU A 17 -11.93 -6.32 20.44
N LYS A 18 -10.63 -6.44 20.19
CA LYS A 18 -10.09 -6.71 18.84
C LYS A 18 -10.53 -8.07 18.29
N LEU A 19 -10.65 -9.08 19.14
CA LEU A 19 -11.19 -10.38 18.76
C LEU A 19 -12.67 -10.27 18.41
N GLU A 20 -13.45 -9.58 19.24
CA GLU A 20 -14.88 -9.35 18.99
C GLU A 20 -15.12 -8.62 17.66
N ILE A 21 -14.36 -7.54 17.39
CA ILE A 21 -14.42 -6.81 16.10
C ILE A 21 -14.08 -7.74 14.93
N ALA A 22 -13.05 -8.57 15.07
CA ALA A 22 -12.66 -9.50 14.01
C ALA A 22 -13.73 -10.56 13.75
N GLU A 23 -14.39 -11.07 14.79
CA GLU A 23 -15.49 -12.02 14.67
C GLU A 23 -16.71 -11.39 14.01
N ILE A 24 -17.13 -10.20 14.45
CA ILE A 24 -18.26 -9.46 13.86
C ILE A 24 -18.01 -9.20 12.37
N ASN A 25 -16.83 -8.69 12.02
CA ASN A 25 -16.50 -8.39 10.64
C ASN A 25 -16.42 -9.67 9.77
N SER A 26 -15.93 -10.77 10.33
CA SER A 26 -15.93 -12.07 9.65
C SER A 26 -17.35 -12.54 9.32
N GLU A 27 -18.28 -12.43 10.28
CA GLU A 27 -19.67 -12.81 10.06
C GLU A 27 -20.37 -11.90 9.04
N ILE A 28 -20.18 -10.58 9.10
CA ILE A 28 -20.71 -9.63 8.10
C ILE A 28 -20.24 -10.02 6.69
N LEU A 29 -18.95 -10.33 6.53
CA LEU A 29 -18.39 -10.68 5.23
C LEU A 29 -18.90 -12.03 4.72
N LYS A 30 -19.14 -13.01 5.61
CA LYS A 30 -19.75 -14.29 5.24
C LYS A 30 -21.22 -14.13 4.83
N GLU A 31 -21.99 -13.33 5.55
CA GLU A 31 -23.39 -13.04 5.23
C GLU A 31 -23.54 -12.40 3.85
N ASN A 32 -22.60 -11.53 3.49
CA ASN A 32 -22.57 -10.84 2.19
C ASN A 32 -21.76 -11.56 1.10
N ALA A 33 -21.19 -12.74 1.37
CA ALA A 33 -20.20 -13.40 0.52
C ALA A 33 -20.71 -13.71 -0.91
N GLU A 34 -21.97 -14.12 -1.06
CA GLU A 34 -22.56 -14.43 -2.37
C GLU A 34 -22.58 -13.18 -3.27
N MET A 35 -23.07 -12.08 -2.71
CA MET A 35 -23.15 -10.78 -3.39
C MET A 35 -21.76 -10.23 -3.70
N ILE A 36 -20.85 -10.28 -2.74
CA ILE A 36 -19.45 -9.84 -2.88
C ILE A 36 -18.77 -10.59 -4.04
N ASN A 37 -19.00 -11.90 -4.14
CA ASN A 37 -18.45 -12.72 -5.22
C ASN A 37 -19.10 -12.41 -6.57
N GLU A 38 -20.43 -12.25 -6.63
CA GLU A 38 -21.15 -11.98 -7.87
C GLU A 38 -20.75 -10.63 -8.49
N TYR A 39 -20.68 -9.57 -7.69
CA TYR A 39 -20.45 -8.22 -8.22
C TYR A 39 -18.97 -7.82 -8.26
N PHE A 40 -18.17 -8.25 -7.29
CA PHE A 40 -16.78 -7.80 -7.15
C PHE A 40 -15.76 -8.92 -7.38
N SER A 41 -16.18 -10.15 -7.68
CA SER A 41 -15.28 -11.29 -7.89
C SER A 41 -14.33 -11.58 -6.70
N ILE A 42 -14.75 -11.22 -5.50
CA ILE A 42 -14.07 -11.52 -4.24
C ILE A 42 -14.75 -12.77 -3.65
N HIS A 43 -14.01 -13.86 -3.47
CA HIS A 43 -14.60 -15.12 -2.99
C HIS A 43 -14.18 -15.42 -1.56
N ILE A 44 -15.17 -15.51 -0.68
CA ILE A 44 -15.03 -15.93 0.71
C ILE A 44 -15.71 -17.30 0.84
N ASP A 45 -14.97 -18.29 1.32
CA ASP A 45 -15.52 -19.64 1.49
C ASP A 45 -16.39 -19.76 2.76
N LYS A 46 -16.98 -20.94 2.97
CA LYS A 46 -17.89 -21.20 4.10
C LYS A 46 -17.20 -21.14 5.46
N ASP A 47 -15.89 -21.32 5.48
CA ASP A 47 -15.08 -21.26 6.70
C ASP A 47 -14.63 -19.81 7.01
N GLY A 48 -14.94 -18.86 6.12
CA GLY A 48 -14.55 -17.44 6.25
C GLY A 48 -13.19 -17.12 5.66
N ASN A 49 -12.60 -18.02 4.87
CA ASN A 49 -11.32 -17.77 4.23
C ASN A 49 -11.52 -17.01 2.92
N LEU A 50 -10.74 -15.94 2.75
CA LEU A 50 -10.62 -15.26 1.47
C LEU A 50 -9.77 -16.11 0.51
N THR A 51 -10.34 -16.47 -0.64
CA THR A 51 -9.71 -17.40 -1.60
C THR A 51 -9.54 -16.79 -3.00
N ARG A 52 -10.20 -15.67 -3.29
CA ARG A 52 -10.09 -14.97 -4.57
C ARG A 52 -10.25 -13.47 -4.41
N LEU A 53 -9.48 -12.73 -5.20
CA LEU A 53 -9.56 -11.28 -5.38
C LEU A 53 -9.79 -10.94 -6.86
N PRO A 54 -10.38 -9.77 -7.18
CA PRO A 54 -10.62 -9.34 -8.54
C PRO A 54 -9.32 -9.04 -9.29
N VAL A 55 -9.34 -9.18 -10.62
CA VAL A 55 -8.30 -8.60 -11.46
C VAL A 55 -8.82 -7.26 -11.96
N VAL A 56 -8.47 -6.18 -11.26
CA VAL A 56 -8.90 -4.81 -11.62
C VAL A 56 -8.17 -4.31 -12.87
N LEU A 57 -6.89 -4.68 -13.00
CA LEU A 57 -6.06 -4.33 -14.13
C LEU A 57 -5.19 -5.52 -14.52
N ASP A 58 -5.02 -5.74 -15.83
CA ASP A 58 -4.17 -6.82 -16.32
C ASP A 58 -2.71 -6.63 -15.86
N GLN A 59 -2.07 -7.73 -15.48
CA GLN A 59 -0.68 -7.77 -15.00
C GLN A 59 -0.40 -6.89 -13.77
N TYR A 60 -1.42 -6.55 -12.98
CA TYR A 60 -1.26 -5.80 -11.74
C TYR A 60 -1.82 -6.58 -10.55
N THR A 61 -0.95 -6.82 -9.58
CA THR A 61 -1.30 -7.44 -8.30
C THR A 61 -1.14 -6.39 -7.20
N PRO A 62 -2.14 -6.20 -6.33
CA PRO A 62 -2.04 -5.26 -5.21
C PRO A 62 -0.99 -5.72 -4.19
N ASP A 63 -0.61 -4.82 -3.30
CA ASP A 63 0.29 -5.10 -2.18
C ASP A 63 -0.42 -6.01 -1.16
N MET A 64 -0.04 -7.29 -1.13
CA MET A 64 -0.69 -8.29 -0.29
C MET A 64 -0.42 -8.12 1.20
N ASP A 65 0.59 -7.33 1.58
CA ASP A 65 0.85 -7.01 3.00
C ASP A 65 -0.28 -6.14 3.57
N ARG A 66 -1.04 -5.44 2.72
CA ARG A 66 -2.21 -4.62 3.09
C ARG A 66 -3.52 -5.40 3.05
N LEU A 67 -3.49 -6.68 2.70
CA LEU A 67 -4.69 -7.51 2.67
C LEU A 67 -5.45 -7.50 4.01
N PRO A 68 -4.80 -7.56 5.19
CA PRO A 68 -5.52 -7.47 6.45
C PRO A 68 -6.30 -6.18 6.62
N GLU A 69 -5.71 -5.04 6.24
CA GLU A 69 -6.35 -3.72 6.32
C GLU A 69 -7.55 -3.65 5.36
N PHE A 70 -7.38 -4.14 4.13
CA PHE A 70 -8.48 -4.22 3.17
C PHE A 70 -9.67 -5.04 3.68
N VAL A 71 -9.42 -6.23 4.23
CA VAL A 71 -10.50 -7.09 4.78
C VAL A 71 -11.19 -6.40 5.96
N LEU A 72 -10.44 -5.70 6.81
CA LEU A 72 -11.00 -4.92 7.91
C LEU A 72 -11.89 -3.77 7.39
N THR A 73 -11.42 -3.00 6.41
CA THR A 73 -12.20 -1.94 5.74
C THR A 73 -13.46 -2.49 5.08
N MET A 74 -13.38 -3.67 4.45
CA MET A 74 -14.56 -4.31 3.87
C MET A 74 -15.61 -4.64 4.93
N GLY A 75 -15.23 -5.15 6.11
CA GLY A 75 -16.17 -5.45 7.18
C GLY A 75 -16.72 -4.20 7.88
N ASN A 76 -15.87 -3.20 8.11
CA ASN A 76 -16.18 -2.06 8.98
C ASN A 76 -16.71 -0.82 8.24
N ASP A 77 -16.20 -0.52 7.05
CA ASP A 77 -16.43 0.76 6.38
C ASP A 77 -17.45 0.64 5.23
N VAL A 78 -17.72 -0.57 4.75
CA VAL A 78 -18.70 -0.80 3.68
C VAL A 78 -20.10 -0.76 4.25
N THR A 79 -20.94 0.09 3.67
CA THR A 79 -22.35 0.20 4.07
C THR A 79 -23.19 -0.85 3.33
N TRP A 80 -23.54 -1.96 3.97
CA TRP A 80 -24.26 -3.08 3.33
C TRP A 80 -25.77 -2.87 3.18
N ASP A 81 -26.36 -1.92 3.92
CA ASP A 81 -27.83 -1.73 3.98
C ASP A 81 -28.41 -0.83 2.87
N ASP A 82 -27.59 0.00 2.23
CA ASP A 82 -28.02 0.88 1.12
C ASP A 82 -27.28 0.47 -0.16
N GLU A 83 -28.02 0.08 -1.19
CA GLU A 83 -27.46 -0.44 -2.44
C GLU A 83 -26.41 0.50 -3.04
N LYS A 84 -26.74 1.79 -3.16
CA LYS A 84 -25.87 2.75 -3.83
C LYS A 84 -24.60 3.01 -3.03
N ASP A 85 -24.75 3.16 -1.72
CA ASP A 85 -23.62 3.40 -0.84
C ASP A 85 -22.76 2.15 -0.70
N CYS A 86 -23.34 0.95 -0.66
CA CYS A 86 -22.65 -0.33 -0.70
C CYS A 86 -21.68 -0.41 -1.88
N PHE A 87 -22.19 -0.23 -3.11
CA PHE A 87 -21.36 -0.27 -4.31
C PHE A 87 -20.27 0.80 -4.28
N ARG A 88 -20.60 2.00 -3.81
CA ARG A 88 -19.65 3.11 -3.73
C ARG A 88 -18.53 2.84 -2.74
N THR A 89 -18.84 2.41 -1.51
CA THR A 89 -17.86 2.17 -0.45
C THR A 89 -17.04 0.91 -0.72
N ALA A 90 -17.66 -0.16 -1.26
CA ALA A 90 -16.93 -1.36 -1.67
C ALA A 90 -15.96 -1.07 -2.82
N ALA A 91 -16.40 -0.34 -3.86
CA ALA A 91 -15.52 0.07 -4.95
C ALA A 91 -14.38 0.97 -4.48
N ALA A 92 -14.64 1.85 -3.49
CA ALA A 92 -13.60 2.66 -2.88
C ALA A 92 -12.60 1.81 -2.08
N ALA A 93 -13.06 0.83 -1.29
CA ALA A 93 -12.20 -0.09 -0.55
C ALA A 93 -11.30 -0.90 -1.51
N ILE A 94 -11.86 -1.45 -2.59
CA ILE A 94 -11.11 -2.15 -3.63
C ILE A 94 -10.12 -1.18 -4.30
N GLY A 95 -10.57 0.02 -4.66
CA GLY A 95 -9.71 1.03 -5.28
C GLY A 95 -8.52 1.42 -4.40
N ASN A 96 -8.73 1.55 -3.10
CA ASN A 96 -7.67 1.84 -2.13
C ASN A 96 -6.71 0.66 -1.98
N PHE A 97 -7.21 -0.57 -1.87
CA PHE A 97 -6.35 -1.76 -1.78
C PHE A 97 -5.49 -1.96 -3.05
N TYR A 98 -6.02 -1.63 -4.22
CA TYR A 98 -5.27 -1.67 -5.48
C TYR A 98 -4.45 -0.40 -5.75
N ALA A 99 -4.49 0.60 -4.88
CA ALA A 99 -3.66 1.78 -5.04
C ALA A 99 -2.18 1.40 -4.89
N LEU A 100 -1.32 2.03 -5.69
CA LEU A 100 0.11 1.79 -5.60
C LEU A 100 0.70 2.58 -4.43
N HIS A 101 1.12 1.88 -3.40
CA HIS A 101 1.77 2.47 -2.24
C HIS A 101 3.30 2.54 -2.40
N PRO A 102 3.98 3.43 -1.67
CA PRO A 102 5.43 3.37 -1.52
C PRO A 102 5.85 2.03 -0.90
N PRO A 103 7.01 1.46 -1.28
CA PRO A 103 7.55 0.28 -0.63
C PRO A 103 7.85 0.59 0.85
N ILE A 104 7.83 -0.44 1.70
CA ILE A 104 8.15 -0.32 3.13
C ILE A 104 9.59 0.19 3.32
N LEU A 105 10.52 -0.33 2.52
CA LEU A 105 11.90 0.11 2.56
C LEU A 105 12.03 1.51 1.91
N PRO A 106 12.74 2.46 2.56
CA PRO A 106 12.91 3.81 2.05
C PRO A 106 13.61 3.83 0.68
N ASN A 107 13.55 4.94 -0.06
CA ASN A 107 14.26 5.01 -1.34
C ASN A 107 15.78 5.08 -1.09
N PRO A 108 16.59 4.13 -1.60
CA PRO A 108 18.05 4.17 -1.41
C PRO A 108 18.75 5.22 -2.27
N SER A 109 18.05 5.86 -3.23
CA SER A 109 18.63 6.83 -4.15
C SER A 109 19.12 8.10 -3.44
N GLY A 110 20.22 8.67 -3.96
CA GLY A 110 20.78 9.93 -3.45
C GLY A 110 21.25 9.81 -2.00
N SER A 111 20.78 10.69 -1.12
CA SER A 111 21.13 10.66 0.31
C SER A 111 20.45 9.52 1.08
N GLY A 112 19.47 8.83 0.48
CA GLY A 112 18.71 7.76 1.12
C GLY A 112 19.53 6.50 1.45
N ILE A 113 20.65 6.29 0.77
CA ILE A 113 21.56 5.15 1.02
C ILE A 113 22.07 5.09 2.47
N GLN A 114 22.12 6.22 3.16
CA GLN A 114 22.57 6.31 4.56
C GLN A 114 21.64 5.59 5.54
N LEU A 115 20.38 5.34 5.16
CA LEU A 115 19.39 4.63 5.98
C LEU A 115 19.68 3.13 6.10
N TYR A 116 20.59 2.61 5.27
CA TYR A 116 20.95 1.19 5.21
C TYR A 116 22.29 0.90 5.90
N LYS A 117 22.81 1.83 6.69
CA LYS A 117 24.01 1.57 7.51
C LYS A 117 23.68 0.59 8.63
N LYS A 118 24.58 -0.36 8.88
CA LYS A 118 24.38 -1.40 9.90
C LYS A 118 24.47 -0.81 11.31
N ASN A 119 23.39 -0.89 12.10
CA ASN A 119 23.41 -0.48 13.51
C ASN A 119 24.02 -1.60 14.39
N LYS A 120 25.04 -1.27 15.19
CA LYS A 120 25.76 -2.22 16.07
C LYS A 120 25.06 -2.47 17.44
N ASP A 121 23.95 -1.79 17.72
CA ASP A 121 23.35 -1.76 19.07
C ASP A 121 22.56 -3.01 19.49
N CYS A 122 22.42 -4.04 18.64
CA CYS A 122 21.68 -5.27 18.97
C CYS A 122 22.56 -6.47 19.39
N MET A 123 23.88 -6.35 19.43
CA MET A 123 24.78 -7.42 19.91
C MET A 123 25.86 -6.91 20.87
N ALA A 124 25.45 -6.53 22.08
CA ALA A 124 26.37 -6.25 23.17
C ALA A 124 26.73 -7.54 23.94
N THR A 125 27.63 -8.36 23.39
CA THR A 125 28.58 -9.11 24.24
C THR A 125 29.95 -8.52 23.96
N GLY A 126 30.44 -7.77 24.94
CA GLY A 126 31.59 -6.89 24.80
C GLY A 126 32.90 -7.62 24.52
N ASP A 127 33.65 -7.05 23.58
CA ASP A 127 35.08 -6.77 23.70
C ASP A 127 35.41 -5.58 22.76
N PRO A 128 36.19 -4.57 23.20
CA PRO A 128 36.53 -3.44 22.35
C PRO A 128 37.73 -3.82 21.46
N VAL A 129 37.47 -3.98 20.17
CA VAL A 129 38.52 -4.02 19.14
C VAL A 129 38.47 -2.71 18.37
N ASP A 130 39.48 -1.87 18.58
CA ASP A 130 39.84 -0.75 17.72
C ASP A 130 40.05 -1.28 16.28
N ASN A 131 39.22 -0.84 15.34
CA ASN A 131 39.58 -0.49 13.96
C ASN A 131 38.34 0.08 13.25
N ALA A 132 38.54 1.25 12.65
CA ALA A 132 37.53 2.06 11.97
C ALA A 132 37.07 1.40 10.67
N ASP A 133 35.76 1.11 10.59
CA ASP A 133 34.93 1.14 9.39
C ASP A 133 33.47 1.29 9.87
N GLU A 134 33.11 2.52 10.27
CA GLU A 134 31.77 2.89 10.78
C GLU A 134 30.70 3.00 9.67
N ASP A 135 31.03 2.58 8.45
CA ASP A 135 30.24 2.77 7.22
C ASP A 135 29.90 1.46 6.49
N GLU A 136 29.85 0.32 7.19
CA GLU A 136 29.42 -0.92 6.53
C GLU A 136 27.91 -0.89 6.28
N ILE A 137 27.54 -0.83 5.01
CA ILE A 137 26.15 -0.84 4.53
C ILE A 137 25.62 -2.27 4.61
N ASP A 138 24.38 -2.43 5.07
CA ASP A 138 23.63 -3.67 4.95
C ASP A 138 23.29 -3.92 3.48
N GLN A 139 24.19 -4.65 2.81
CA GLN A 139 24.12 -4.90 1.38
C GLN A 139 22.90 -5.74 0.98
N GLU A 140 22.41 -6.60 1.86
CA GLU A 140 21.23 -7.44 1.61
C GLU A 140 19.96 -6.59 1.64
N LEU A 141 19.80 -5.80 2.70
CA LEU A 141 18.66 -4.89 2.86
C LEU A 141 18.64 -3.81 1.77
N LEU A 142 19.82 -3.31 1.37
CA LEU A 142 19.95 -2.36 0.27
C LEU A 142 19.48 -2.96 -1.06
N ALA A 143 19.92 -4.18 -1.39
CA ALA A 143 19.55 -4.85 -2.64
C ALA A 143 18.04 -5.13 -2.71
N GLU A 144 17.42 -5.47 -1.57
CA GLU A 144 15.97 -5.63 -1.47
C GLU A 144 15.24 -4.30 -1.74
N ALA A 145 15.70 -3.20 -1.14
CA ALA A 145 15.15 -1.88 -1.38
C ALA A 145 15.27 -1.45 -2.84
N GLU A 146 16.45 -1.60 -3.45
CA GLU A 146 16.67 -1.28 -4.87
C GLU A 146 15.73 -2.08 -5.78
N THR A 147 15.54 -3.37 -5.48
CA THR A 147 14.62 -4.23 -6.22
C THR A 147 13.18 -3.76 -6.09
N ALA A 148 12.72 -3.46 -4.87
CA ALA A 148 11.35 -3.00 -4.63
C ALA A 148 11.05 -1.66 -5.32
N TRP A 149 11.99 -0.70 -5.24
CA TRP A 149 11.84 0.60 -5.91
C TRP A 149 11.88 0.47 -7.44
N SER A 150 12.76 -0.38 -7.98
CA SER A 150 12.83 -0.65 -9.43
C SER A 150 11.54 -1.28 -9.95
N GLN A 151 10.99 -2.26 -9.23
CA GLN A 151 9.70 -2.88 -9.58
C GLN A 151 8.56 -1.86 -9.56
N ARG A 152 8.54 -0.98 -8.56
CA ARG A 152 7.55 0.10 -8.46
C ARG A 152 7.62 1.04 -9.67
N GLU A 153 8.81 1.51 -10.02
CA GLU A 153 9.02 2.40 -11.17
C GLU A 153 8.60 1.74 -12.48
N TRP A 154 8.96 0.47 -12.67
CA TRP A 154 8.56 -0.31 -13.83
C TRP A 154 7.04 -0.42 -13.93
N THR A 155 6.37 -0.72 -12.81
CA THR A 155 4.90 -0.83 -12.73
C THR A 155 4.22 0.48 -13.07
N ILE A 156 4.73 1.61 -12.55
CA ILE A 156 4.22 2.94 -12.89
C ILE A 156 4.32 3.19 -14.39
N GLN A 157 5.51 2.95 -14.95
CA GLN A 157 5.82 3.32 -16.33
C GLN A 157 5.11 2.41 -17.35
N HIS A 158 4.96 1.12 -17.06
CA HIS A 158 4.57 0.11 -18.05
C HIS A 158 3.19 -0.49 -17.81
N VAL A 159 2.62 -0.32 -16.62
CA VAL A 159 1.28 -0.84 -16.29
C VAL A 159 0.33 0.31 -15.99
N LEU A 160 0.63 1.16 -14.99
CA LEU A 160 -0.30 2.18 -14.52
C LEU A 160 -0.48 3.33 -15.52
N PHE A 161 0.59 3.98 -15.99
CA PHE A 161 0.46 5.10 -16.92
C PHE A 161 -0.20 4.72 -18.26
N PRO A 162 0.13 3.59 -18.90
CA PRO A 162 -0.58 3.14 -20.08
C PRO A 162 -2.08 2.96 -19.82
N SER A 163 -2.44 2.44 -18.65
CA SER A 163 -3.83 2.19 -18.25
C SER A 163 -4.58 3.46 -17.90
N MET A 164 -3.95 4.38 -17.17
CA MET A 164 -4.51 5.70 -16.86
C MET A 164 -4.83 6.48 -18.14
N ARG A 165 -3.97 6.39 -19.17
CA ARG A 165 -4.24 7.02 -20.47
C ARG A 165 -5.52 6.53 -21.13
N LEU A 166 -5.93 5.28 -20.88
CA LEU A 166 -7.10 4.64 -21.48
C LEU A 166 -8.36 4.78 -20.62
N PHE A 167 -8.23 4.67 -19.30
CA PHE A 167 -9.36 4.48 -18.40
C PHE A 167 -9.60 5.63 -17.42
N LEU A 168 -8.60 6.45 -17.09
CA LEU A 168 -8.74 7.49 -16.08
C LEU A 168 -9.57 8.66 -16.62
N LYS A 169 -10.66 8.99 -15.90
CA LYS A 169 -11.44 10.21 -16.11
C LYS A 169 -11.32 11.07 -14.85
N PRO A 170 -10.33 11.97 -14.76
CA PRO A 170 -10.07 12.70 -13.53
C PRO A 170 -11.21 13.68 -13.21
N PRO A 171 -11.76 13.68 -11.98
CA PRO A 171 -12.73 14.68 -11.57
C PRO A 171 -12.10 16.07 -11.50
N LYS A 172 -12.94 17.11 -11.61
CA LYS A 172 -12.48 18.51 -11.58
C LYS A 172 -11.79 18.89 -10.27
N SER A 173 -12.13 18.24 -9.17
CA SER A 173 -11.51 18.46 -7.86
C SER A 173 -10.00 18.22 -7.87
N MET A 174 -9.51 17.27 -8.68
CA MET A 174 -8.08 16.92 -8.80
C MET A 174 -7.21 18.07 -9.33
N ALA A 175 -7.82 19.07 -9.97
CA ALA A 175 -7.10 20.26 -10.42
C ALA A 175 -6.78 21.24 -9.28
N THR A 176 -7.45 21.10 -8.13
CA THR A 176 -7.38 22.07 -7.02
C THR A 176 -7.00 21.45 -5.68
N ASP A 177 -7.13 20.13 -5.51
CA ASP A 177 -6.87 19.42 -4.25
C ASP A 177 -5.38 19.04 -4.05
N GLY A 178 -4.53 19.36 -5.02
CA GLY A 178 -3.09 19.05 -4.97
C GLY A 178 -2.71 17.72 -5.62
N THR A 179 -3.66 16.96 -6.17
CA THR A 179 -3.39 15.72 -6.92
C THR A 179 -2.47 15.97 -8.12
N PHE A 180 -2.73 17.04 -8.89
CA PHE A 180 -1.89 17.45 -10.01
C PHE A 180 -1.33 18.86 -9.77
N VAL A 181 -0.01 18.95 -9.66
CA VAL A 181 0.70 20.23 -9.45
C VAL A 181 1.64 20.50 -10.62
N GLN A 182 1.49 21.66 -11.25
CA GLN A 182 2.42 22.10 -12.29
C GLN A 182 3.74 22.56 -11.67
N VAL A 183 4.78 21.73 -11.78
CA VAL A 183 6.12 22.05 -11.25
C VAL A 183 6.91 22.92 -12.22
N ALA A 184 6.74 22.74 -13.52
CA ALA A 184 7.47 23.48 -14.54
C ALA A 184 6.63 23.75 -15.81
N SER A 185 7.12 24.67 -16.66
CA SER A 185 6.59 24.91 -18.00
C SER A 185 7.75 25.09 -18.97
N LEU A 186 7.74 24.36 -20.09
CA LEU A 186 8.76 24.45 -21.13
C LEU A 186 8.88 25.87 -21.68
N GLU A 187 7.77 26.61 -21.81
CA GLU A 187 7.78 28.01 -22.28
C GLU A 187 8.57 28.94 -21.35
N LYS A 188 8.57 28.65 -20.03
CA LYS A 188 9.37 29.40 -19.06
C LYS A 188 10.83 28.93 -19.06
N LEU A 189 11.05 27.62 -19.21
CA LEU A 189 12.40 27.04 -19.24
C LEU A 189 13.19 27.50 -20.47
N TYR A 190 12.57 27.53 -21.66
CA TYR A 190 13.23 27.96 -22.89
C TYR A 190 13.64 29.44 -22.92
N LYS A 191 13.14 30.27 -22.00
CA LYS A 191 13.60 31.67 -21.83
C LYS A 191 14.92 31.80 -21.07
N ILE A 192 15.31 30.74 -20.37
CA ILE A 192 16.51 30.71 -19.52
C ILE A 192 17.54 29.76 -20.12
N PHE A 193 17.10 28.57 -20.56
CA PHE A 193 17.94 27.53 -21.14
C PHE A 193 17.91 27.62 -22.67
N GLU A 194 18.82 28.42 -23.21
CA GLU A 194 19.04 28.55 -24.66
C GLU A 194 20.17 27.65 -25.15
N ARG A 195 20.21 27.42 -26.46
CA ARG A 195 21.27 26.64 -27.12
C ARG A 195 22.56 27.46 -27.12
N CYS A 196 23.71 26.81 -26.90
CA CYS A 196 25.02 27.46 -27.06
C CYS A 196 25.25 27.98 -28.49
#